data_AF-A0A355T0V2-F1
#
_entry.id   AF-A0A355T0V2-F1
#
_cell.length_a   1.000
_cell.length_b   1.000
_cell.length_c   1.000
_cell.angle_alpha   90.00
_cell.angle_beta   90.00
_cell.angle_gamma   90.00
#
_symmetry.space_group_name_H-M   'P 1'
#
loop_
_entity.id
_entity.type
_entity.pdbx_description
1 polymer ?
#
loop_
_entity_poly.entity_id
_entity_poly.type
_entity_poly.pdbx_seq_one_letter_code
_entity_poly.pdbx_strand_id
1 'polypeptide(L)'
;KAPAALPLFEHLEQAGFQEEPDVHLPAMPLGEQVVHDYATMRLSLKAHPVSFLRSSLDARRVVTNARLDDEAIRDGTRVNL
;
A
#
# COMPACT_ATOMS: atom_id res chain seq x y z
N LYS A 1 27.44 25.28 -19.54
CA LYS A 1 28.28 25.70 -18.39
C LYS A 1 27.89 24.81 -17.23
N ALA A 2 28.82 24.03 -16.66
CA ALA A 2 28.50 23.21 -15.50
C ALA A 2 28.01 24.11 -14.34
N PRO A 3 27.03 23.66 -13.53
CA PRO A 3 26.57 24.42 -12.38
C PRO A 3 27.74 24.67 -11.42
N ALA A 4 27.75 25.83 -10.76
CA ALA A 4 28.73 26.11 -9.71
C ALA A 4 28.62 25.07 -8.59
N ALA A 5 29.75 24.70 -7.99
CA ALA A 5 29.81 23.71 -6.92
C ALA A 5 28.84 24.08 -5.79
N LEU A 6 28.05 23.10 -5.35
CA LEU A 6 27.05 23.28 -4.30
C LEU A 6 27.77 23.27 -2.92
N PRO A 7 27.60 24.29 -2.06
CA PRO A 7 28.38 24.41 -0.81
C PRO A 7 28.29 23.19 0.13
N LEU A 8 27.14 22.50 0.15
CA LEU A 8 26.95 21.29 0.95
C LEU A 8 27.81 20.11 0.45
N PHE A 9 28.12 20.07 -0.84
CA PHE A 9 28.77 18.94 -1.51
C PHE A 9 30.24 19.20 -1.85
N GLU A 10 30.76 20.40 -1.59
CA GLU A 10 32.14 20.80 -1.90
C GLU A 10 33.20 19.87 -1.28
N HIS A 11 32.94 19.39 -0.07
CA HIS A 11 33.82 18.44 0.64
C HIS A 11 33.66 16.99 0.17
N LEU A 12 32.51 16.65 -0.41
CA LEU A 12 32.19 15.33 -0.95
C LEU A 12 32.89 15.10 -2.30
N GLU A 13 33.00 16.13 -3.14
CA GLU A 13 33.78 16.05 -4.39
C GLU A 13 35.29 15.87 -4.14
N GLN A 14 35.79 16.35 -2.99
CA GLN A 14 37.21 16.26 -2.62
C GLN A 14 37.57 14.93 -1.93
N ALA A 15 36.69 14.40 -1.08
CA ALA A 15 36.90 13.15 -0.33
C ALA A 15 36.37 11.90 -1.05
N GLY A 16 35.56 12.08 -2.11
CA GLY A 16 34.83 11.00 -2.77
C GLY A 16 33.60 10.54 -1.97
N PHE A 17 32.61 9.96 -2.67
CA PHE A 17 31.49 9.30 -2.00
C PHE A 17 32.01 8.09 -1.20
N GLN A 18 31.61 7.98 0.06
CA GLN A 18 31.86 6.78 0.85
C GLN A 18 30.99 5.64 0.30
N GLU A 19 31.56 4.45 0.18
CA GLU A 19 30.79 3.26 -0.20
C GLU A 19 29.92 2.85 0.98
N GLU A 20 28.59 2.92 0.81
CA GLU A 20 27.66 2.45 1.83
C GLU A 20 27.68 0.92 1.89
N PRO A 21 27.74 0.31 3.08
CA PRO A 21 27.69 -1.14 3.20
C PRO A 21 26.31 -1.67 2.77
N ASP A 22 26.30 -2.87 2.18
CA ASP A 22 25.06 -3.55 1.80
C ASP A 22 24.14 -3.74 3.01
N VAL A 23 22.92 -3.22 2.91
CA VAL A 23 21.91 -3.32 3.96
C VAL A 23 20.97 -4.49 3.67
N HIS A 24 21.06 -5.56 4.46
CA HIS A 24 20.19 -6.73 4.35
C HIS A 24 18.91 -6.58 5.18
N LEU A 25 17.98 -5.74 4.70
CA LEU A 25 16.65 -5.65 5.29
C LEU A 25 15.73 -6.78 4.80
N PRO A 26 14.81 -7.28 5.64
CA PRO A 26 13.79 -8.20 5.19
C PRO A 26 12.89 -7.52 4.15
N ALA A 27 12.44 -8.30 3.17
CA ALA A 27 11.46 -7.83 2.20
C ALA A 27 10.12 -7.54 2.90
N MET A 28 9.54 -6.38 2.60
CA MET A 28 8.24 -6.00 3.15
C MET A 28 7.14 -6.93 2.61
N PRO A 29 6.31 -7.56 3.47
CA PRO A 29 5.16 -8.33 3.03
C PRO A 29 4.19 -7.50 2.19
N LEU A 30 3.49 -8.13 1.24
CA LEU A 30 2.55 -7.44 0.34
C LEU A 30 1.47 -6.63 1.11
N GLY A 31 0.97 -7.18 2.22
CA GLY A 31 -0.02 -6.49 3.06
C GLY A 31 0.51 -5.18 3.64
N GLU A 32 1.75 -5.18 4.13
CA GLU A 32 2.39 -3.97 4.65
C GLU A 32 2.61 -2.93 3.53
N GLN A 33 3.06 -3.37 2.35
CA GLN A 33 3.23 -2.48 1.20
C GLN A 33 1.90 -1.80 0.82
N VAL A 34 0.81 -2.56 0.74
CA VAL A 34 -0.51 -2.04 0.37
C VAL A 34 -1.07 -1.09 1.44
N VAL A 35 -0.92 -1.44 2.73
CA VAL A 35 -1.37 -0.59 3.85
C VAL A 35 -0.59 0.73 3.84
N HIS A 36 0.72 0.69 3.63
CA HIS A 36 1.55 1.89 3.56
C HIS A 36 1.15 2.80 2.39
N ASP A 37 1.02 2.24 1.18
CA ASP A 37 0.56 2.96 -0.02
C ASP A 37 -0.81 3.65 0.26
N TYR A 38 -1.76 2.91 0.84
CA TYR A 38 -3.11 3.43 1.11
C TYR A 38 -3.14 4.45 2.26
N ALA A 39 -2.26 4.34 3.26
CA ALA A 39 -2.18 5.31 4.35
C ALA A 39 -1.69 6.69 3.84
N THR A 40 -0.71 6.70 2.94
CA THR A 40 -0.09 7.93 2.43
C THR A 40 -0.85 8.52 1.24
N MET A 41 -1.32 7.68 0.31
CA MET A 41 -1.88 8.12 -0.98
C MET A 41 -3.37 7.80 -1.17
N ARG A 42 -3.97 7.02 -0.27
CA ARG A 42 -5.35 6.47 -0.42
C ARG A 42 -5.54 5.60 -1.67
N LEU A 43 -4.43 5.13 -2.26
CA LEU A 43 -4.40 4.29 -3.45
C LEU A 43 -3.21 3.34 -3.36
N SER A 44 -3.41 2.09 -3.75
CA SER A 44 -2.31 1.18 -4.05
C SER A 44 -2.57 0.51 -5.39
N LEU A 45 -1.51 0.41 -6.20
CA LEU A 45 -1.55 -0.29 -7.49
C LEU A 45 -1.36 -1.80 -7.36
N LYS A 46 -0.96 -2.27 -6.17
CA LYS A 46 -0.67 -3.69 -5.93
C LYS A 46 -1.95 -4.46 -5.59
N ALA A 47 -2.79 -3.89 -4.71
CA ALA A 47 -4.11 -4.40 -4.36
C ALA A 47 -4.89 -3.36 -3.53
N HIS A 48 -6.18 -3.61 -3.29
CA HIS A 48 -6.99 -2.83 -2.33
C HIS A 48 -6.96 -3.47 -0.93
N PRO A 49 -6.86 -2.72 0.19
CA PRO A 49 -6.71 -3.29 1.54
C PRO A 49 -7.81 -4.30 1.95
N VAL A 50 -9.05 -4.09 1.51
CA VAL A 50 -10.18 -4.99 1.82
C VAL A 50 -10.02 -6.38 1.20
N SER A 51 -9.19 -6.57 0.17
CA SER A 51 -8.96 -7.89 -0.43
C SER A 51 -8.41 -8.89 0.58
N PHE A 52 -7.54 -8.45 1.50
CA PHE A 52 -6.97 -9.29 2.55
C PHE A 52 -8.00 -9.75 3.59
N LEU A 53 -9.11 -9.03 3.74
CA LEU A 53 -10.17 -9.34 4.69
C LEU A 53 -11.32 -10.13 4.06
N ARG A 54 -11.28 -10.36 2.75
CA ARG A 54 -12.48 -10.79 2.02
C ARG A 54 -12.98 -12.17 2.45
N SER A 55 -12.08 -13.14 2.59
CA SER A 55 -12.41 -14.47 3.10
C SER A 55 -13.03 -14.45 4.50
N SER A 56 -12.53 -13.62 5.41
CA SER A 56 -13.07 -13.46 6.76
C SER A 56 -14.44 -12.78 6.78
N LEU A 57 -14.66 -11.80 5.90
CA LEU A 57 -15.96 -11.15 5.74
C LEU A 57 -16.99 -12.13 5.15
N ASP A 58 -16.59 -12.93 4.18
CA ASP A 58 -17.42 -13.97 3.58
C ASP A 58 -17.80 -15.05 4.62
N ALA A 59 -16.85 -15.49 5.44
CA ALA A 59 -17.11 -16.42 6.54
C ALA A 59 -18.12 -15.87 7.56
N ARG A 60 -18.14 -14.55 7.76
CA ARG A 60 -19.11 -13.82 8.61
C ARG A 60 -20.43 -13.51 7.90
N ARG A 61 -20.59 -13.92 6.63
CA ARG A 61 -21.75 -13.65 5.78
C ARG A 61 -22.04 -12.16 5.59
N VAL A 62 -20.99 -11.33 5.57
CA VAL A 62 -21.09 -9.91 5.23
C VAL A 62 -21.46 -9.77 3.75
N VAL A 63 -22.50 -9.00 3.45
CA VAL A 63 -22.99 -8.84 2.08
C VAL A 63 -22.21 -7.74 1.37
N THR A 64 -21.72 -8.04 0.16
CA THR A 64 -21.06 -7.05 -0.68
C THR A 64 -22.10 -6.16 -1.35
N ASN A 65 -21.76 -4.88 -1.59
CA ASN A 65 -22.67 -3.95 -2.26
C ASN A 65 -23.15 -4.48 -3.64
N ALA A 66 -22.27 -5.14 -4.39
CA ALA A 66 -22.59 -5.72 -5.70
C ALA A 66 -23.65 -6.83 -5.65
N ARG A 67 -23.89 -7.45 -4.48
CA ARG A 67 -24.91 -8.51 -4.31
C ARG A 67 -26.27 -7.97 -3.87
N LEU A 68 -26.40 -6.67 -3.60
CA LEU A 68 -27.67 -6.09 -3.16
C LEU A 68 -28.76 -6.19 -4.24
N ASP A 69 -28.36 -6.27 -5.51
CA ASP A 69 -29.26 -6.44 -6.65
C ASP A 69 -29.60 -7.91 -6.95
N ASP A 70 -29.05 -8.88 -6.18
CA ASP A 70 -29.39 -10.31 -6.34
C ASP A 70 -30.89 -10.51 -6.05
N GLU A 71 -31.62 -11.28 -6.88
CA GLU A 71 -33.06 -11.57 -6.66
C GLU A 71 -33.38 -12.17 -5.28
N ALA A 72 -32.37 -12.78 -4.64
CA ALA A 72 -32.44 -13.31 -3.29
C ALA A 72 -32.52 -12.23 -2.19
N ILE A 73 -32.07 -11.01 -2.46
CA ILE A 73 -32.05 -9.88 -1.51
C ILE A 73 -33.16 -8.90 -1.92
N ARG A 74 -34.35 -9.08 -1.33
CA ARG A 74 -35.49 -8.18 -1.56
C ARG A 74 -35.41 -6.97 -0.65
N ASP A 75 -36.09 -5.90 -1.03
CA ASP A 75 -36.25 -4.75 -0.14
C ASP A 75 -36.86 -5.15 1.21
N GLY A 76 -36.36 -4.57 2.29
CA GLY A 76 -36.67 -4.97 3.66
C GLY A 76 -35.94 -6.23 4.18
N THR A 77 -35.10 -6.89 3.38
CA THR A 77 -34.30 -8.04 3.83
C THR A 77 -33.12 -7.57 4.69
N ARG A 78 -32.97 -8.15 5.89
CA ARG A 78 -31.82 -7.85 6.76
C ARG A 78 -30.56 -8.56 6.24
N VAL A 79 -29.51 -7.79 5.99
CA VAL A 79 -28.18 -8.28 5.60
C VAL A 79 -27.16 -8.03 6.70
N ASN A 80 -26.09 -8.83 6.75
CA ASN A 80 -24.98 -8.58 7.68
C ASN A 80 -23.97 -7.61 7.03
N LEU A 81 -23.44 -6.71 7.85
CA LEU A 81 -22.41 -5.73 7.51
C LEU A 81 -21.11 -6.03 8.27
#